data_AF-G8F6I3-F1
#
_entry.id   AF-G8F6I3-F1
#
_cell.length_a   1.000
_cell.length_b   1.000
_cell.length_c   1.000
_cell.angle_alpha   90.00
_cell.angle_beta   90.00
_cell.angle_gamma   90.00
#
_symmetry.space_group_name_H-M   'P 1'
#
loop_
_entity.id
_entity.type
_entity.pdbx_description
1 polymer ?
#
loop_
_entity_poly.entity_id
_entity_poly.type
_entity_poly.pdbx_seq_one_letter_code
_entity_poly.pdbx_strand_id
1 'polypeptide(L)' 'CVAANAVVCPALFSEISGFSFINEPVFKLKLAKYDAPPEAVAAILEVKKCTDQISLEKHLLIEKVQ' A
#
# COMPACT_ATOMS: atom_id res chain seq x y z
N CYS A 1 14.70 18.91 4.18
CA CYS A 1 14.41 18.35 2.85
C CYS A 1 15.23 17.08 2.67
N VAL A 2 14.58 15.95 2.34
CA VAL A 2 15.29 14.71 2.00
C VAL A 2 15.63 14.76 0.52
N ALA A 3 16.81 14.24 0.13
CA ALA A 3 17.26 14.21 -1.25
C ALA A 3 16.26 13.47 -2.14
N ALA A 4 15.98 14.00 -3.34
CA ALA A 4 15.03 13.45 -4.32
C ALA A 4 15.40 12.06 -4.86
N ASN A 5 16.60 11.59 -4.52
CA ASN A 5 17.23 10.35 -4.92
C ASN A 5 17.38 9.37 -3.73
N ALA A 6 16.62 9.57 -2.67
CA ALA A 6 16.52 8.61 -1.58
C ALA A 6 15.80 7.35 -2.08
N VAL A 7 16.49 6.21 -1.98
CA VAL A 7 15.92 4.90 -2.29
C VAL A 7 14.77 4.63 -1.32
N VAL A 8 13.60 4.27 -1.84
CA VAL A 8 12.45 3.87 -1.03
C VAL A 8 12.84 2.66 -0.18
N CYS A 9 12.48 2.68 1.11
CA CYS A 9 12.71 1.53 1.97
C CYS A 9 12.07 0.27 1.34
N PRO A 10 12.80 -0.84 1.17
CA PRO A 10 12.24 -2.05 0.55
C PRO A 10 10.97 -2.55 1.25
N ALA A 11 10.88 -2.36 2.57
CA ALA A 11 9.68 -2.67 3.33
C ALA A 11 8.50 -1.80 2.90
N LEU A 12 8.70 -0.49 2.73
CA LEU A 12 7.66 0.43 2.29
C LEU A 12 7.23 0.13 0.86
N PHE A 13 8.17 -0.16 -0.04
CA PHE A 13 7.86 -0.57 -1.41
C PHE A 13 7.00 -1.84 -1.44
N SER A 14 7.35 -2.86 -0.64
CA SER A 14 6.55 -4.09 -0.53
C SER A 14 5.14 -3.86 0.02
N GLU A 15 4.96 -2.86 0.90
CA GLU A 15 3.63 -2.48 1.39
C GLU A 15 2.82 -1.77 0.32
N ILE A 16 3.43 -0.88 -0.47
CA ILE A 16 2.72 -0.16 -1.53
C ILE A 16 2.31 -1.11 -2.65
N SER A 17 3.20 -1.98 -3.14
CA SER A 17 2.81 -3.04 -4.09
C SER A 17 1.78 -3.98 -3.46
N GLY A 18 1.91 -4.31 -2.18
CA GLY A 18 0.91 -5.11 -1.46
C GLY A 18 -0.47 -4.45 -1.42
N PHE A 19 -0.52 -3.15 -1.17
CA PHE A 19 -1.73 -2.36 -1.15
C PHE A 19 -2.44 -2.36 -2.51
N SER A 20 -1.66 -2.25 -3.59
CA SER A 20 -2.15 -2.17 -4.96
C SER A 20 -2.67 -3.51 -5.53
N PHE A 21 -1.98 -4.63 -5.26
CA PHE A 21 -2.27 -5.90 -5.94
C PHE A 21 -2.88 -6.99 -5.07
N ILE A 22 -2.75 -6.91 -3.75
CA ILE A 22 -3.21 -7.97 -2.85
C ILE A 22 -4.62 -7.64 -2.34
N ASN A 23 -5.51 -8.63 -2.24
CA ASN A 23 -6.87 -8.44 -1.72
C ASN A 23 -6.88 -7.94 -0.26
N GLU A 24 -7.90 -7.17 0.12
CA GLU A 24 -8.11 -6.59 1.46
C GLU A 24 -7.82 -7.54 2.64
N PRO A 25 -8.37 -8.78 2.71
CA PRO A 25 -8.14 -9.66 3.86
C PRO A 25 -6.68 -10.09 4.01
N VAL A 26 -5.98 -10.31 2.89
CA VAL A 26 -4.56 -10.70 2.92
C VAL A 26 -3.69 -9.49 3.25
N PHE A 27 -4.05 -8.30 2.76
CA PHE A 27 -3.37 -7.06 3.11
C PHE A 27 -3.52 -6.72 4.61
N LYS A 28 -4.69 -6.95 5.20
CA LYS A 28 -4.92 -6.80 6.65
C LYS A 28 -4.01 -7.71 7.49
N LEU A 29 -3.80 -8.96 7.06
CA LEU A 29 -2.83 -9.85 7.71
C LEU A 29 -1.40 -9.33 7.59
N LYS A 30 -1.06 -8.73 6.45
CA LYS A 30 0.24 -8.10 6.22
C LYS A 30 0.46 -6.90 7.15
N LEU A 31 -0.56 -6.08 7.39
CA LEU A 31 -0.49 -4.93 8.30
C LEU A 31 -0.29 -5.33 9.77
N ALA A 32 -0.74 -6.52 10.18
CA ALA A 32 -0.62 -6.98 11.56
C ALA A 32 0.83 -7.07 12.07
N LYS A 33 1.82 -7.15 11.16
CA LYS A 33 3.25 -7.18 11.54
C LYS A 33 3.78 -5.86 12.11
N TYR A 34 3.06 -4.75 11.92
CA TYR A 34 3.50 -3.42 12.32
C TYR A 34 2.94 -2.96 13.67
N ASP A 35 2.09 -3.77 14.32
CA ASP A 35 1.41 -3.43 15.58
C ASP A 35 0.80 -2.01 15.56
N ALA A 36 0.19 -1.67 14.42
CA ALA A 36 -0.33 -0.34 14.17
C ALA A 36 -1.62 -0.09 14.97
N PRO A 37 -1.90 1.16 15.38
CA PRO A 37 -3.15 1.50 16.03
C PRO A 37 -4.35 1.05 15.20
N PRO A 38 -5.44 0.57 15.83
CA PRO A 38 -6.60 0.08 15.11
C PRO A 38 -7.24 1.15 14.21
N GLU A 39 -7.14 2.42 14.60
CA GLU A 39 -7.57 3.57 13.81
C GLU A 39 -6.79 3.70 12.49
N ALA A 40 -5.46 3.58 12.54
CA ALA A 40 -4.61 3.66 11.35
C ALA A 40 -4.86 2.48 10.40
N VAL A 41 -5.07 1.27 10.94
CA VAL A 41 -5.43 0.10 10.15
C VAL A 41 -6.79 0.29 9.48
N ALA A 42 -7.78 0.81 10.20
CA ALA A 42 -9.12 1.07 9.65
C ALA A 42 -9.08 2.10 8.51
N ALA A 43 -8.36 3.21 8.70
CA ALA A 43 -8.19 4.24 7.68
C ALA A 43 -7.53 3.67 6.41
N ILE A 44 -6.46 2.88 6.55
CA ILE A 44 -5.79 2.27 5.40
C ILE A 44 -6.72 1.29 4.67
N LEU A 45 -7.48 0.47 5.41
CA LEU A 45 -8.44 -0.46 4.81
C LEU A 45 -9.59 0.27 4.09
N GLU A 46 -10.00 1.44 4.57
CA GLU A 46 -10.98 2.27 3.89
C GLU A 46 -10.45 2.80 2.54
N VAL A 47 -9.22 3.34 2.53
CA VAL A 47 -8.57 3.78 1.28
C VAL A 47 -8.38 2.62 0.32
N LYS A 48 -8.10 1.41 0.85
CA LYS A 48 -7.98 0.20 0.04
C LYS A 48 -9.26 -0.12 -0.72
N LYS A 49 -10.44 -0.02 -0.09
CA LYS A 49 -11.74 -0.25 -0.76
C LYS A 49 -11.97 0.66 -1.96
N CYS A 50 -11.49 1.90 -1.89
CA CYS A 50 -11.56 2.84 -3.01
C CYS A 50 -10.56 2.46 -4.12
N THR A 51 -9.38 2.00 -3.72
CA THR A 51 -8.29 1.68 -4.65
C THR A 51 -8.52 0.32 -5.34
N ASP A 52 -9.17 -0.63 -4.68
CA ASP A 52 -9.54 -1.93 -5.26
C ASP A 52 -10.60 -1.80 -6.38
N GLN A 53 -11.30 -0.66 -6.46
CA GLN A 53 -12.23 -0.35 -7.56
C GLN A 53 -11.49 0.18 -8.81
N ILE A 54 -10.20 0.50 -8.70
CA ILE A 54 -9.37 0.95 -9.82
C ILE A 54 -8.98 -0.28 -10.65
N SER A 55 -9.06 -0.17 -11.97
CA SER A 55 -8.66 -1.26 -12.87
C SER A 55 -7.17 -1.60 -12.72
N LEU A 56 -6.83 -2.89 -12.90
CA LEU A 56 -5.45 -3.38 -12.82
C LEU A 56 -4.48 -2.62 -13.74
N GLU A 57 -4.94 -2.20 -14.93
CA GLU A 57 -4.12 -1.41 -15.86
C GLU A 57 -3.69 -0.07 -15.25
N LYS A 58 -4.57 0.59 -14.50
CA LYS A 58 -4.26 1.86 -13.83
C LYS A 58 -3.33 1.65 -12.64
N HIS A 59 -3.48 0.56 -11.91
CA HIS A 59 -2.53 0.16 -10.86
C HIS A 59 -1.11 -0.06 -11.39
N LEU A 60 -0.99 -0.73 -12.54
CA LEU A 60 0.30 -0.93 -13.22
C LEU A 60 0.92 0.38 -13.71
N LEU A 61 0.10 1.36 -14.10
CA LEU A 61 0.59 2.69 -14.45
C LEU A 61 1.09 3.46 -13.21
N ILE A 62 0.44 3.30 -12.06
CA ILE A 62 0.83 3.95 -10.80
C ILE A 62 2.14 3.36 -10.26
N GLU A 63 2.33 2.04 -10.33
CA GLU A 63 3.57 1.39 -9.86
C GLU A 63 4.80 1.80 -10.69
N LYS A 64 4.63 2.05 -12.00
CA LYS A 64 5.72 2.53 -12.88
C LYS A 64 6.21 3.95 -12.56
N VAL A 65 5.48 4.70 -11.74
CA VAL A 65 5.85 6.07 -11.34
C VAL A 65 6.74 6.07 -10.08
N GLN A 66 6.86 4.93 -9.38
CA GLN A 66 7.63 4.80 -8.14
C GLN A 66 9.06 4.32 -8.32
#